data_AF-A0A8T1X0Z7-F1
#
_entry.id   AF-A0A8T1X0Z7-F1
#
_cell.length_a   1.000
_cell.length_b   1.000
_cell.length_c   1.000
_cell.angle_alpha   90.00
_cell.angle_beta   90.00
_cell.angle_gamma   90.00
#
_symmetry.space_group_name_H-M   'P 1'
#
loop_
_entity.id
_entity.type
_entity.pdbx_description
1 polymer ?
#
loop_
_entity_poly.entity_id
_entity_poly.type
_entity_poly.pdbx_seq_one_letter_code
_entity_poly.pdbx_strand_id
1 'polypeptide(L)'
;MTGGTRVRLRLLLALLLVLCLSSVQSMDPSKDYYKVLGVSKQFSDRELKKAYRQLALKYHPDKADNAEDKETAKERFVEVSEAYEVLSDTQKRAEYDDARRMGAGAPGGAGFGGFSGRRARSTDENMASFSKMFENIFGHGFGGGGGGFPGGFGGGAGFGGGAGGFPGGAGRRGRGRMPAEFQFSGMDGFGHAQQPGGRGGQPQALYAKDSSVKSLSKKKFPGKTANNEWLVEFYSVSDQASAKFRDHYESIARDLEGKVRVGAVNCDKHAAFCRASGVETYPTFAYVWEGHKTIYEGELDEYLVYNFAIEKHIARLHRMRESGELEKLHAGNEAKLCNVGKLATPSASSLCAVFVVSADKKLHAKEMKVAQEVAAKFRQSKGLKVAYVDWKTQQRAVRKLLETATGSSKHHKKQEPGLLIIRTKRGKTRVATHPPSSEFSVDSLSATLERAVGGDLPVVTVTGPVHFR
;
A
#
# COMPACT_ATOMS: atom_id res chain seq x y z
N MET A 1 56.71 -18.71 24.08
CA MET A 1 55.72 -18.54 23.00
C MET A 1 54.40 -17.94 23.54
N THR A 2 54.42 -16.73 24.12
CA THR A 2 53.24 -16.18 24.87
C THR A 2 52.82 -14.75 24.47
N GLY A 3 53.50 -14.10 23.51
CA GLY A 3 53.20 -12.73 23.10
C GLY A 3 52.09 -12.58 22.05
N GLY A 4 51.99 -13.52 21.10
CA GLY A 4 51.11 -13.38 19.93
C GLY A 4 49.61 -13.55 20.20
N THR A 5 49.24 -14.35 21.20
CA THR A 5 47.83 -14.64 21.54
C THR A 5 47.15 -13.47 22.28
N ARG A 6 47.90 -12.75 23.12
CA ARG A 6 47.37 -11.57 23.86
C ARG A 6 47.12 -10.38 22.93
N VAL A 7 47.94 -10.20 21.90
CA VAL A 7 47.76 -9.15 20.88
C VAL A 7 46.56 -9.45 19.99
N ARG A 8 46.38 -10.70 19.56
CA ARG A 8 45.23 -11.12 18.74
C ARG A 8 43.90 -11.03 19.50
N LEU A 9 43.88 -11.35 20.80
CA LEU A 9 42.67 -11.23 21.63
C LEU A 9 42.29 -9.76 21.87
N ARG A 10 43.27 -8.87 22.07
CA ARG A 10 43.03 -7.42 22.20
C ARG A 10 42.56 -6.79 20.88
N LEU A 11 43.12 -7.22 19.75
CA LEU A 11 42.66 -6.81 18.41
C LEU A 11 41.25 -7.32 18.11
N LEU A 12 40.92 -8.56 18.47
CA LEU A 12 39.57 -9.10 18.31
C LEU A 12 38.56 -8.40 19.20
N LEU A 13 38.89 -8.11 20.47
CA LEU A 13 38.03 -7.33 21.36
C LEU A 13 37.85 -5.89 20.89
N ALA A 14 38.90 -5.25 20.37
CA ALA A 14 38.81 -3.91 19.79
C ALA A 14 37.97 -3.91 18.50
N LEU A 15 38.11 -4.94 17.65
CA LEU A 15 37.31 -5.10 16.43
C LEU A 15 35.84 -5.39 16.77
N LEU A 16 35.58 -6.20 17.81
CA LEU A 16 34.23 -6.45 18.34
C LEU A 16 33.61 -5.19 18.95
N LEU A 17 34.38 -4.36 19.64
CA LEU A 17 33.92 -3.05 20.11
C LEU A 17 33.57 -2.13 18.91
N VAL A 18 34.44 -2.05 17.91
CA VAL A 18 34.20 -1.24 16.69
C VAL A 18 33.01 -1.75 15.87
N LEU A 19 32.82 -3.07 15.80
CA LEU A 19 31.66 -3.70 15.15
C LEU A 19 30.37 -3.50 15.95
N CYS A 20 30.42 -3.50 17.30
CA CYS A 20 29.26 -3.17 18.15
C CYS A 20 28.89 -1.68 18.08
N LEU A 21 29.83 -0.78 17.76
CA LEU A 21 29.57 0.65 17.58
C LEU A 21 29.02 1.02 16.19
N SER A 22 28.82 0.06 15.28
CA SER A 22 28.39 0.32 13.89
C SER A 22 26.89 0.57 13.71
N SER A 23 26.11 0.63 14.80
CA SER A 23 24.64 0.79 14.71
C SER A 23 24.13 2.10 15.33
N VAL A 24 24.99 3.04 15.70
CA VAL A 24 24.54 4.31 16.31
C VAL A 24 24.02 5.22 15.19
N GLN A 25 22.70 5.28 15.08
CA GLN A 25 21.99 6.22 14.23
C GLN A 25 22.33 7.65 14.67
N SER A 26 22.58 8.52 13.70
CA SER A 26 23.01 9.91 13.93
C SER A 26 21.92 10.71 14.63
N MET A 27 22.20 11.22 15.82
CA MET A 27 21.36 12.17 16.56
C MET A 27 22.10 13.50 16.63
N ASP A 28 21.44 14.60 16.28
CA ASP A 28 22.00 15.96 16.33
C ASP A 28 21.51 16.69 17.59
N PRO A 29 22.32 16.76 18.67
CA PRO A 29 21.91 17.40 19.92
C PRO A 29 21.76 18.92 19.79
N SER A 30 22.23 19.53 18.69
CA SER A 30 22.06 20.97 18.45
C SER A 30 20.62 21.34 18.04
N LYS A 31 19.89 20.41 17.40
CA LYS A 31 18.50 20.60 17.00
C LYS A 31 17.54 20.29 18.13
N ASP A 32 16.46 21.07 18.24
CA ASP A 32 15.40 20.89 19.24
C ASP A 32 14.24 20.08 18.66
N TYR A 33 14.30 18.76 18.80
CA TYR A 33 13.32 17.82 18.26
C TYR A 33 11.91 18.02 18.82
N TYR A 34 11.80 18.51 20.06
CA TYR A 34 10.51 18.89 20.64
C TYR A 34 9.91 20.06 19.88
N LYS A 35 10.71 21.08 19.54
CA LYS A 35 10.27 22.21 18.71
C LYS A 35 10.03 21.82 17.26
N VAL A 36 10.84 20.92 16.69
CA VAL A 36 10.66 20.42 15.32
C VAL A 36 9.29 19.75 15.17
N LEU A 37 8.89 18.92 16.14
CA LEU A 37 7.57 18.30 16.16
C LEU A 37 6.48 19.22 16.72
N GLY A 38 6.84 20.32 17.39
CA GLY A 38 5.89 21.23 18.02
C GLY A 38 5.18 20.61 19.24
N VAL A 39 5.83 19.69 19.95
CA VAL A 39 5.31 19.02 21.14
C VAL A 39 6.00 19.51 22.40
N SER A 40 5.29 19.50 23.54
CA SER A 40 5.90 19.79 24.84
C SER A 40 6.80 18.63 25.30
N LYS A 41 7.67 18.82 26.30
CA LYS A 41 8.44 17.69 26.88
C LYS A 41 7.54 16.65 27.56
N GLN A 42 6.32 17.05 27.92
CA GLN A 42 5.30 16.23 28.55
C GLN A 42 4.21 15.90 27.52
N PHE A 43 4.59 15.22 26.43
CA PHE A 43 3.65 14.77 25.41
C PHE A 43 3.11 13.37 25.73
N SER A 44 1.91 13.07 25.24
CA SER A 44 1.43 11.68 25.15
C SER A 44 1.91 11.01 23.85
N ASP A 45 2.00 9.68 23.80
CA ASP A 45 2.33 8.95 22.57
C ASP A 45 1.39 9.29 21.42
N ARG A 46 0.11 9.57 21.75
CA ARG A 46 -0.92 9.99 20.79
C ARG A 46 -0.60 11.37 20.20
N GLU A 47 -0.18 12.31 21.04
CA GLU A 47 0.19 13.66 20.65
C GLU A 47 1.46 13.66 19.79
N LEU A 48 2.49 12.91 20.18
CA LEU A 48 3.72 12.76 19.40
C LEU A 48 3.43 12.18 18.00
N LYS A 49 2.64 11.10 17.95
CA LYS A 49 2.21 10.51 16.67
C LYS A 49 1.40 11.48 15.83
N LYS A 50 0.48 12.24 16.43
CA LYS A 50 -0.33 13.24 15.73
C LYS A 50 0.53 14.36 15.13
N ALA A 51 1.45 14.91 15.91
CA ALA A 51 2.37 15.96 15.49
C ALA A 51 3.26 15.52 14.33
N TYR A 52 3.89 14.35 14.47
CA TYR A 52 4.69 13.75 13.39
C TYR A 52 3.89 13.57 12.11
N ARG A 53 2.66 13.03 12.21
CA ARG A 53 1.78 12.79 11.06
C ARG A 53 1.41 14.08 10.32
N GLN A 54 1.04 15.14 11.06
CA GLN A 54 0.68 16.43 10.47
C GLN A 54 1.85 17.07 9.71
N LEU A 55 3.05 17.00 10.29
CA LEU A 55 4.24 17.58 9.68
C LEU A 55 4.75 16.72 8.51
N ALA A 56 4.69 15.40 8.61
CA ALA A 56 5.04 14.49 7.52
C ALA A 56 4.15 14.71 6.28
N LEU A 57 2.85 14.94 6.48
CA LEU A 57 1.95 15.30 5.38
C LEU A 57 2.26 16.68 4.80
N LYS A 58 2.49 17.67 5.66
CA LYS A 58 2.79 19.04 5.23
C LYS A 58 4.04 19.11 4.38
N TYR A 59 5.04 18.30 4.71
CA TYR A 59 6.34 18.29 4.03
C TYR A 59 6.51 17.09 3.08
N HIS A 60 5.42 16.41 2.70
CA HIS A 60 5.51 15.33 1.73
C HIS A 60 5.94 15.88 0.36
N PRO A 61 6.92 15.26 -0.33
CA PRO A 61 7.47 15.79 -1.59
C PRO A 61 6.45 15.87 -2.75
N ASP A 62 5.33 15.17 -2.63
CA ASP A 62 4.23 15.23 -3.60
C ASP A 62 3.30 16.45 -3.40
N LYS A 63 3.39 17.18 -2.28
CA LYS A 63 2.59 18.40 -2.03
C LYS A 63 3.25 19.69 -2.55
N ALA A 64 4.48 19.62 -3.04
CA ALA A 64 5.21 20.79 -3.53
C ALA A 64 5.13 20.90 -5.06
N ASP A 65 4.74 22.07 -5.56
CA ASP A 65 4.47 22.30 -6.99
C ASP A 65 5.75 22.60 -7.81
N ASN A 66 6.79 23.16 -7.19
CA ASN A 66 8.04 23.52 -7.85
C ASN A 66 9.27 22.81 -7.23
N ALA A 67 10.43 22.93 -7.89
CA ALA A 67 11.64 22.18 -7.50
C ALA A 67 12.27 22.66 -6.18
N GLU A 68 12.18 23.96 -5.88
CA GLU A 68 12.76 24.59 -4.70
C GLU A 68 11.94 24.28 -3.44
N ASP A 69 10.60 24.27 -3.57
CA ASP A 69 9.68 23.83 -2.51
C ASP A 69 9.82 22.34 -2.23
N LYS A 70 10.12 21.52 -3.26
CA LYS A 70 10.39 20.08 -3.08
C LYS A 70 11.65 19.84 -2.28
N GLU A 71 12.69 20.64 -2.46
CA GLU A 71 13.94 20.50 -1.70
C GLU A 71 13.73 20.91 -0.24
N THR A 72 13.09 22.06 -0.02
CA THR A 72 12.74 22.54 1.33
C THR A 72 11.80 21.58 2.08
N ALA A 73 10.81 21.03 1.38
CA ALA A 73 9.91 20.02 1.94
C ALA A 73 10.68 18.74 2.31
N LYS A 74 11.58 18.26 1.44
CA LYS A 74 12.43 17.09 1.74
C LYS A 74 13.29 17.31 2.98
N GLU A 75 13.93 18.47 3.11
CA GLU A 75 14.77 18.79 4.28
C GLU A 75 13.94 18.78 5.57
N ARG A 76 12.79 19.47 5.57
CA ARG A 76 11.87 19.50 6.72
C ARG A 76 11.30 18.13 7.05
N PHE A 77 11.00 17.32 6.04
CA PHE A 77 10.50 15.98 6.22
C PHE A 77 11.53 15.05 6.88
N VAL A 78 12.80 15.15 6.47
CA VAL A 78 13.90 14.43 7.11
C VAL A 78 14.03 14.86 8.57
N GLU A 79 14.00 16.17 8.84
CA GLU A 79 14.11 16.72 10.20
C GLU A 79 12.98 16.25 11.12
N VAL A 80 11.74 16.26 10.63
CA VAL A 80 10.54 15.79 11.34
C VAL A 80 10.62 14.29 11.63
N SER A 81 11.19 13.51 10.71
CA SER A 81 11.34 12.06 10.86
C SER A 81 12.42 11.69 11.85
N GLU A 82 13.56 12.38 11.80
CA GLU A 82 14.65 12.27 12.77
C GLU A 82 14.15 12.60 14.18
N ALA A 83 13.39 13.69 14.33
CA ALA A 83 12.79 14.09 15.60
C ALA A 83 11.84 13.03 16.17
N TYR A 84 10.97 12.46 15.32
CA TYR A 84 10.04 11.42 15.76
C TYR A 84 10.76 10.12 16.12
N GLU A 85 11.77 9.72 15.35
CA GLU A 85 12.58 8.53 15.65
C GLU A 85 13.22 8.62 17.04
N VAL A 86 13.78 9.78 17.36
CA VAL A 86 14.45 10.01 18.65
C VAL A 86 13.45 10.12 19.80
N LEU A 87 12.36 10.87 19.61
CA LEU A 87 11.41 11.15 20.69
C LEU A 87 10.42 10.00 20.95
N SER A 88 10.17 9.13 19.97
CA SER A 88 9.26 7.98 20.12
C SER A 88 9.90 6.79 20.84
N ASP A 89 11.23 6.72 20.87
CA ASP A 89 11.98 5.70 21.60
C ASP A 89 12.44 6.24 22.96
N THR A 90 12.07 5.56 24.04
CA THR A 90 12.35 6.01 25.40
C THR A 90 13.85 6.08 25.71
N GLN A 91 14.66 5.17 25.14
CA GLN A 91 16.09 5.14 25.36
C GLN A 91 16.79 6.24 24.55
N LYS A 92 16.46 6.38 23.25
CA LYS A 92 17.02 7.45 22.40
C LYS A 92 16.63 8.83 22.91
N ARG A 93 15.40 9.01 23.40
CA ARG A 93 14.96 10.28 24.00
C ARG A 93 15.80 10.63 25.23
N ALA A 94 16.11 9.65 26.08
CA ALA A 94 16.94 9.86 27.27
C ALA A 94 18.37 10.25 26.87
N GLU A 95 18.98 9.53 25.93
CA GLU A 95 20.32 9.83 25.41
C GLU A 95 20.38 11.23 24.76
N TYR A 96 19.34 11.61 24.02
CA TYR A 96 19.18 12.94 23.44
C TYR A 96 19.08 14.05 24.48
N ASP A 97 18.24 13.84 25.51
CA ASP A 97 18.06 14.81 26.59
C ASP A 97 19.35 14.98 27.40
N ASP A 98 20.10 13.90 27.64
CA ASP A 98 21.41 13.91 28.30
C ASP A 98 22.47 14.64 27.48
N ALA A 99 22.55 14.36 26.18
CA ALA A 99 23.46 15.05 25.27
C ALA A 99 23.19 16.57 25.21
N ARG A 100 21.91 16.97 25.22
CA ARG A 100 21.52 18.39 25.27
C ARG A 100 21.83 19.07 26.60
N ARG A 101 21.73 18.33 27.71
CA ARG A 101 22.04 18.80 29.07
C ARG A 101 23.54 19.03 29.27
N MET A 102 24.38 18.18 28.66
CA MET A 102 25.84 18.29 28.72
C MET A 102 26.44 19.40 27.83
N GLY A 103 25.60 20.10 27.05
CA GLY A 103 25.90 21.41 26.50
C GLY A 103 26.20 21.43 25.00
N ALA A 104 25.31 22.08 24.24
CA ALA A 104 25.54 22.56 22.88
C ALA A 104 26.46 23.81 22.87
N GLY A 105 27.59 23.78 23.59
CA GLY A 105 28.41 24.97 23.83
C GLY A 105 29.80 24.80 24.45
N ALA A 106 30.45 23.63 24.39
CA ALA A 106 31.85 23.50 24.83
C ALA A 106 32.83 23.69 23.65
N PRO A 107 33.68 24.74 23.64
CA PRO A 107 34.74 24.88 22.65
C PRO A 107 35.92 23.96 23.03
N GLY A 108 36.00 22.80 22.38
CA GLY A 108 37.18 21.92 22.37
C GLY A 108 37.43 21.12 23.65
N GLY A 109 37.17 19.81 23.61
CA GLY A 109 37.55 18.91 24.70
C GLY A 109 37.17 17.45 24.49
N ALA A 110 37.96 16.76 23.66
CA ALA A 110 38.18 15.31 23.64
C ALA A 110 36.95 14.37 23.67
N GLY A 111 36.48 13.96 22.48
CA GLY A 111 35.73 12.71 22.39
C GLY A 111 34.84 12.46 21.18
N PHE A 112 34.69 13.35 20.18
CA PHE A 112 33.83 13.04 19.02
C PHE A 112 34.30 13.77 17.74
N GLY A 113 35.61 13.73 17.47
CA GLY A 113 36.18 14.23 16.21
C GLY A 113 36.12 13.18 15.11
N GLY A 114 34.95 12.98 14.49
CA GLY A 114 34.83 12.05 13.37
C GLY A 114 33.48 12.00 12.63
N PHE A 115 32.51 12.84 13.01
CA PHE A 115 31.12 12.69 12.55
C PHE A 115 30.59 13.85 11.68
N SER A 116 31.46 14.73 11.18
CA SER A 116 31.10 15.82 10.25
C SER A 116 31.75 15.63 8.87
N GLY A 117 31.53 14.47 8.25
CA GLY A 117 32.30 14.06 7.05
C GLY A 117 31.54 13.26 5.98
N ARG A 118 30.21 13.15 6.04
CA ARG A 118 29.42 12.63 4.89
C ARG A 118 28.37 13.64 4.47
N ARG A 119 28.83 14.66 3.74
CA ARG A 119 27.99 15.32 2.74
C ARG A 119 27.37 14.25 1.83
N ALA A 120 26.04 14.28 1.72
CA ALA A 120 25.25 13.73 0.63
C ALA A 120 25.54 12.27 0.23
N ARG A 121 24.96 11.32 0.98
CA ARG A 121 24.43 10.10 0.33
C ARG A 121 23.07 10.47 -0.27
N SER A 122 22.82 10.03 -1.49
CA SER A 122 21.69 10.44 -2.32
C SER A 122 20.35 10.41 -1.57
N THR A 123 19.57 11.47 -1.72
CA THR A 123 18.22 11.68 -1.20
C THR A 123 17.27 10.50 -1.44
N ASP A 124 17.54 9.67 -2.46
CA ASP A 124 16.79 8.45 -2.80
C ASP A 124 16.96 7.29 -1.79
N GLU A 125 18.13 7.14 -1.17
CA GLU A 125 18.38 6.03 -0.21
C GLU A 125 17.67 6.29 1.13
N ASN A 126 17.59 7.56 1.53
CA ASN A 126 16.83 7.99 2.70
C ASN A 126 15.34 7.78 2.50
N MET A 127 14.79 8.03 1.30
CA MET A 127 13.38 7.76 0.98
C MET A 127 13.04 6.26 1.00
N ALA A 128 13.96 5.40 0.59
CA ALA A 128 13.77 3.94 0.63
C ALA A 128 13.88 3.36 2.06
N SER A 129 14.77 3.89 2.89
CA SER A 129 14.81 3.57 4.34
C SER A 129 13.60 4.16 5.07
N PHE A 130 13.11 5.30 4.63
CA PHE A 130 11.94 5.99 5.17
C PHE A 130 10.63 5.26 4.87
N SER A 131 10.40 4.83 3.62
CA SER A 131 9.25 4.00 3.24
C SER A 131 9.24 2.66 4.01
N LYS A 132 10.43 2.09 4.28
CA LYS A 132 10.56 0.90 5.16
C LYS A 132 10.27 1.20 6.62
N MET A 133 10.64 2.37 7.13
CA MET A 133 10.33 2.78 8.50
C MET A 133 8.83 3.03 8.68
N PHE A 134 8.19 3.67 7.69
CA PHE A 134 6.74 3.80 7.60
C PHE A 134 6.07 2.41 7.47
N GLU A 135 6.52 1.52 6.59
CA GLU A 135 6.03 0.14 6.50
C GLU A 135 6.25 -0.67 7.78
N ASN A 136 7.36 -0.46 8.50
CA ASN A 136 7.63 -1.19 9.74
C ASN A 136 6.81 -0.66 10.92
N ILE A 137 6.55 0.65 11.00
CA ILE A 137 5.74 1.26 12.07
C ILE A 137 4.24 1.09 11.82
N PHE A 138 3.79 1.14 10.55
CA PHE A 138 2.38 0.97 10.18
C PHE A 138 2.02 -0.46 9.78
N GLY A 139 3.00 -1.34 9.53
CA GLY A 139 2.79 -2.74 9.14
C GLY A 139 2.93 -3.77 10.28
N HIS A 140 3.45 -3.40 11.46
CA HIS A 140 3.70 -4.35 12.57
C HIS A 140 2.91 -4.09 13.86
N GLY A 141 1.91 -3.20 13.87
CA GLY A 141 1.27 -2.85 15.14
C GLY A 141 -0.16 -2.40 15.04
N PHE A 142 -1.09 -3.28 14.64
CA PHE A 142 -2.50 -3.27 15.06
C PHE A 142 -3.23 -4.55 14.55
N GLY A 143 -2.62 -5.73 14.77
CA GLY A 143 -3.16 -7.01 14.32
C GLY A 143 -2.91 -8.15 15.30
N GLY A 144 -3.84 -8.34 16.25
CA GLY A 144 -4.15 -9.65 16.86
C GLY A 144 -3.41 -10.02 18.15
N GLY A 145 -4.15 -10.07 19.26
CA GLY A 145 -3.73 -10.72 20.51
C GLY A 145 -4.78 -10.57 21.59
N GLY A 146 -5.73 -11.52 21.63
CA GLY A 146 -6.76 -11.58 22.68
C GLY A 146 -6.20 -12.00 24.04
N GLY A 147 -6.94 -11.60 25.08
CA GLY A 147 -6.78 -12.04 26.47
C GLY A 147 -7.23 -10.91 27.40
N GLY A 148 -8.15 -11.07 28.33
CA GLY A 148 -9.03 -12.15 28.71
C GLY A 148 -10.03 -11.55 29.70
N PHE A 149 -11.29 -11.97 29.63
CA PHE A 149 -12.25 -11.67 30.70
C PHE A 149 -11.90 -12.46 31.96
N PRO A 150 -12.03 -11.85 33.15
CA PRO A 150 -12.64 -12.57 34.26
C PRO A 150 -13.74 -11.73 34.95
N GLY A 151 -14.89 -12.37 35.18
CA GLY A 151 -16.03 -11.85 35.96
C GLY A 151 -17.10 -11.17 35.09
N GLY A 152 -18.39 -11.50 35.12
CA GLY A 152 -19.18 -12.22 36.12
C GLY A 152 -20.39 -11.35 36.48
N PHE A 153 -21.54 -11.58 35.84
CA PHE A 153 -22.93 -11.24 36.23
C PHE A 153 -23.80 -11.76 35.06
N GLY A 154 -24.82 -12.62 35.17
CA GLY A 154 -25.63 -13.03 36.31
C GLY A 154 -27.04 -12.46 36.20
N GLY A 155 -27.99 -13.25 35.66
CA GLY A 155 -29.46 -13.03 35.71
C GLY A 155 -30.05 -12.33 34.47
N GLY A 156 -31.20 -12.70 33.90
CA GLY A 156 -32.26 -13.63 34.28
C GLY A 156 -33.58 -13.13 33.67
N ALA A 157 -34.50 -14.06 33.34
CA ALA A 157 -35.89 -13.87 32.86
C ALA A 157 -36.03 -13.30 31.43
N GLY A 158 -36.91 -13.78 30.54
CA GLY A 158 -38.19 -14.45 30.71
C GLY A 158 -39.19 -13.79 29.74
N PHE A 159 -40.25 -14.50 29.34
CA PHE A 159 -41.29 -14.16 28.34
C PHE A 159 -40.90 -14.45 26.88
N GLY A 160 -41.55 -15.35 26.12
CA GLY A 160 -42.85 -16.02 26.29
C GLY A 160 -43.84 -15.55 25.23
N GLY A 161 -44.14 -16.43 24.25
CA GLY A 161 -45.44 -16.57 23.60
C GLY A 161 -45.84 -15.57 22.51
N GLY A 162 -46.38 -16.09 21.39
CA GLY A 162 -47.15 -15.28 20.45
C GLY A 162 -47.30 -15.84 19.05
N ALA A 163 -48.01 -16.96 18.91
CA ALA A 163 -48.54 -17.45 17.64
C ALA A 163 -49.83 -16.69 17.23
N GLY A 164 -50.09 -16.61 15.93
CA GLY A 164 -51.37 -16.18 15.33
C GLY A 164 -51.25 -14.88 14.54
N GLY A 165 -51.79 -14.72 13.33
CA GLY A 165 -52.64 -15.57 12.49
C GLY A 165 -52.99 -14.77 11.22
N PHE A 166 -53.10 -15.44 10.08
CA PHE A 166 -53.67 -14.88 8.84
C PHE A 166 -55.21 -14.79 8.97
N PRO A 167 -55.82 -13.78 8.34
CA PRO A 167 -56.65 -14.03 7.15
C PRO A 167 -56.40 -12.96 6.07
N GLY A 168 -56.36 -13.25 4.77
CA GLY A 168 -57.46 -13.76 3.96
C GLY A 168 -58.24 -12.59 3.35
N GLY A 169 -58.17 -12.38 2.02
CA GLY A 169 -58.96 -11.34 1.36
C GLY A 169 -58.59 -11.06 -0.10
N ALA A 170 -59.11 -11.88 -1.01
CA ALA A 170 -59.07 -11.67 -2.46
C ALA A 170 -60.13 -10.64 -2.91
N GLY A 171 -59.86 -9.91 -4.02
CA GLY A 171 -60.95 -9.37 -4.84
C GLY A 171 -60.68 -8.11 -5.67
N ARG A 172 -60.47 -8.33 -6.99
CA ARG A 172 -61.01 -7.54 -8.13
C ARG A 172 -60.51 -6.09 -8.34
N ARG A 173 -60.55 -5.48 -9.53
CA ARG A 173 -60.46 -5.84 -10.97
C ARG A 173 -60.54 -4.48 -11.70
N GLY A 174 -59.73 -4.30 -12.74
CA GLY A 174 -59.96 -3.32 -13.83
C GLY A 174 -59.60 -1.86 -13.51
N ARG A 175 -59.22 -1.00 -14.45
CA ARG A 175 -59.06 -1.03 -15.92
C ARG A 175 -58.04 0.08 -16.24
N GLY A 176 -57.24 -0.08 -17.28
CA GLY A 176 -57.26 0.92 -18.36
C GLY A 176 -55.85 1.25 -18.84
N ARG A 177 -55.66 1.15 -20.15
CA ARG A 177 -54.39 1.12 -20.89
C ARG A 177 -54.42 2.28 -21.91
N MET A 178 -53.23 2.83 -22.23
CA MET A 178 -52.82 3.55 -23.48
C MET A 178 -52.85 5.12 -23.48
N PRO A 179 -52.10 5.80 -24.39
CA PRO A 179 -50.77 6.36 -24.06
C PRO A 179 -50.49 7.75 -24.74
N ALA A 180 -49.21 8.15 -24.74
CA ALA A 180 -48.55 9.15 -25.60
C ALA A 180 -48.85 10.64 -25.35
N GLU A 181 -47.80 11.43 -25.11
CA GLU A 181 -47.22 12.28 -26.16
C GLU A 181 -45.91 12.94 -25.70
N PHE A 182 -44.92 12.86 -26.58
CA PHE A 182 -43.69 13.64 -26.60
C PHE A 182 -44.03 15.02 -27.18
N GLN A 183 -43.70 16.11 -26.47
CA GLN A 183 -43.50 17.41 -27.12
C GLN A 183 -42.27 18.11 -26.52
N PHE A 184 -41.36 18.49 -27.41
CA PHE A 184 -40.24 19.39 -27.18
C PHE A 184 -40.47 20.66 -28.00
N SER A 185 -40.40 21.82 -27.35
CA SER A 185 -40.03 23.17 -27.84
C SER A 185 -40.40 24.12 -26.69
N GLY A 186 -39.53 24.99 -26.19
CA GLY A 186 -38.90 26.08 -26.91
C GLY A 186 -39.37 27.36 -26.21
N MET A 187 -38.43 28.00 -25.50
CA MET A 187 -38.40 29.37 -24.98
C MET A 187 -39.64 30.26 -25.19
N ASP A 188 -40.19 30.82 -24.11
CA ASP A 188 -40.71 32.19 -24.06
C ASP A 188 -40.77 32.66 -22.59
N GLY A 189 -40.06 33.74 -22.30
CA GLY A 189 -40.09 34.40 -21.00
C GLY A 189 -41.08 35.55 -21.01
N PHE A 190 -41.86 35.71 -19.96
CA PHE A 190 -42.29 37.00 -19.40
C PHE A 190 -42.75 36.75 -17.95
N GLY A 191 -42.27 37.61 -17.04
CA GLY A 191 -42.43 37.44 -15.61
C GLY A 191 -43.84 37.72 -15.10
N HIS A 192 -44.23 37.00 -14.05
CA HIS A 192 -45.23 37.45 -13.10
C HIS A 192 -44.82 37.09 -11.66
N ALA A 193 -44.70 38.16 -10.88
CA ALA A 193 -45.06 38.34 -9.47
C ALA A 193 -44.69 37.24 -8.45
N GLN A 194 -43.86 37.66 -7.48
CA GLN A 194 -43.63 36.96 -6.21
C GLN A 194 -44.94 36.54 -5.52
N GLN A 195 -45.06 35.24 -5.28
CA GLN A 195 -45.72 34.70 -4.09
C GLN A 195 -44.64 34.14 -3.16
N PRO A 196 -44.67 34.38 -1.84
CA PRO A 196 -43.73 33.77 -0.91
C PRO A 196 -44.10 32.29 -0.75
N GLY A 197 -43.51 31.46 -1.62
CA GLY A 197 -43.68 30.02 -1.63
C GLY A 197 -42.79 29.34 -0.59
N GLY A 198 -43.41 28.70 0.40
CA GLY A 198 -42.79 27.62 1.18
C GLY A 198 -42.70 26.33 0.35
N ARG A 199 -41.88 26.32 -0.70
CA ARG A 199 -41.38 25.06 -1.27
C ARG A 199 -40.24 24.60 -0.37
N GLY A 200 -40.48 23.52 0.38
CA GLY A 200 -39.42 22.80 1.09
C GLY A 200 -38.32 22.43 0.09
N GLY A 201 -37.26 23.23 0.07
CA GLY A 201 -36.07 22.96 -0.73
C GLY A 201 -35.51 21.62 -0.28
N GLN A 202 -35.38 20.68 -1.22
CA GLN A 202 -34.63 19.46 -0.92
C GLN A 202 -33.25 19.87 -0.42
N PRO A 203 -32.73 19.30 0.68
CA PRO A 203 -31.37 19.57 1.12
C PRO A 203 -30.42 19.36 -0.05
N GLN A 204 -29.71 20.43 -0.41
CA GLN A 204 -28.71 20.41 -1.46
C GLN A 204 -27.66 19.37 -1.06
N ALA A 205 -27.24 18.53 -2.01
CA ALA A 205 -26.25 17.50 -1.72
C ALA A 205 -24.94 18.16 -1.28
N LEU A 206 -24.26 17.59 -0.28
CA LEU A 206 -23.01 18.14 0.24
C LEU A 206 -21.90 18.16 -0.83
N TYR A 207 -21.92 17.18 -1.74
CA TYR A 207 -20.99 17.03 -2.86
C TYR A 207 -21.68 17.32 -4.19
N ALA A 208 -20.96 18.01 -5.09
CA ALA A 208 -21.41 18.29 -6.44
C ALA A 208 -21.45 17.01 -7.30
N LYS A 209 -22.16 17.06 -8.44
CA LYS A 209 -22.33 15.88 -9.33
C LYS A 209 -21.03 15.44 -10.00
N ASP A 210 -20.16 16.40 -10.26
CA ASP A 210 -18.85 16.28 -10.88
C ASP A 210 -17.71 16.04 -9.88
N SER A 211 -18.01 16.03 -8.57
CA SER A 211 -17.02 15.75 -7.52
C SER A 211 -16.35 14.37 -7.69
N SER A 212 -15.11 14.28 -7.21
CA SER A 212 -14.39 13.02 -7.05
C SER A 212 -15.12 12.08 -6.07
N VAL A 213 -15.90 12.65 -5.13
CA VAL A 213 -16.77 11.90 -4.22
C VAL A 213 -18.07 11.51 -4.92
N LYS A 214 -18.28 10.22 -5.16
CA LYS A 214 -19.48 9.73 -5.86
C LYS A 214 -20.68 9.59 -4.94
N SER A 215 -21.82 10.19 -5.31
CA SER A 215 -23.07 10.02 -4.56
C SER A 215 -23.60 8.58 -4.66
N LEU A 216 -23.76 7.95 -3.50
CA LEU A 216 -24.22 6.57 -3.34
C LEU A 216 -25.62 6.51 -2.72
N SER A 217 -26.33 5.45 -3.07
CA SER A 217 -27.63 5.06 -2.51
C SER A 217 -27.67 3.53 -2.39
N LYS A 218 -28.69 2.96 -1.75
CA LYS A 218 -28.84 1.50 -1.61
C LYS A 218 -28.64 0.74 -2.94
N LYS A 219 -29.08 1.29 -4.06
CA LYS A 219 -28.95 0.66 -5.39
C LYS A 219 -27.53 0.77 -5.98
N LYS A 220 -26.80 1.83 -5.66
CA LYS A 220 -25.45 2.11 -6.17
C LYS A 220 -24.34 1.67 -5.21
N PHE A 221 -24.71 1.27 -3.99
CA PHE A 221 -23.76 0.88 -2.96
C PHE A 221 -23.01 -0.39 -3.38
N PRO A 222 -21.68 -0.46 -3.15
CA PRO A 222 -20.89 -1.64 -3.52
C PRO A 222 -21.38 -2.91 -2.81
N GLY A 223 -21.85 -3.87 -3.61
CA GLY A 223 -22.29 -5.19 -3.16
C GLY A 223 -21.21 -6.26 -3.28
N LYS A 224 -21.60 -7.54 -3.11
CA LYS A 224 -20.70 -8.70 -3.15
C LYS A 224 -19.94 -8.90 -4.47
N THR A 225 -20.48 -8.39 -5.56
CA THR A 225 -19.90 -8.50 -6.91
C THR A 225 -19.07 -7.28 -7.30
N ALA A 226 -18.88 -6.31 -6.39
CA ALA A 226 -18.07 -5.13 -6.67
C ALA A 226 -16.59 -5.53 -6.75
N ASN A 227 -16.00 -5.34 -7.93
CA ASN A 227 -14.58 -5.60 -8.20
C ASN A 227 -13.65 -4.43 -7.81
N ASN A 228 -14.20 -3.36 -7.24
CA ASN A 228 -13.46 -2.16 -6.84
C ASN A 228 -13.70 -1.85 -5.37
N GLU A 229 -12.67 -1.34 -4.71
CA GLU A 229 -12.68 -0.94 -3.29
C GLU A 229 -13.29 0.44 -3.13
N TRP A 230 -13.94 0.67 -1.98
CA TRP A 230 -14.57 1.94 -1.68
C TRP A 230 -14.27 2.44 -0.27
N LEU A 231 -13.91 3.71 -0.16
CA LEU A 231 -14.09 4.49 1.06
C LEU A 231 -15.42 5.23 0.94
N VAL A 232 -16.31 5.03 1.90
CA VAL A 232 -17.65 5.60 1.88
C VAL A 232 -17.90 6.44 3.13
N GLU A 233 -18.28 7.70 2.95
CA GLU A 233 -18.81 8.55 4.00
C GLU A 233 -20.33 8.44 4.08
N PHE A 234 -20.86 8.34 5.30
CA PHE A 234 -22.26 8.52 5.62
C PHE A 234 -22.41 9.85 6.35
N TYR A 235 -23.14 10.78 5.76
CA TYR A 235 -23.21 12.16 6.24
C TYR A 235 -24.66 12.65 6.36
N SER A 236 -24.85 13.72 7.14
CA SER A 236 -26.06 14.53 7.16
C SER A 236 -25.72 15.97 6.78
N VAL A 237 -26.55 16.61 5.96
CA VAL A 237 -26.40 18.02 5.55
C VAL A 237 -26.63 18.95 6.73
N SER A 238 -27.46 18.56 7.70
CA SER A 238 -27.69 19.32 8.94
C SER A 238 -26.59 19.14 9.99
N ASP A 239 -25.70 18.17 9.82
CA ASP A 239 -24.61 17.92 10.76
C ASP A 239 -23.41 18.84 10.49
N GLN A 240 -22.97 19.57 11.51
CA GLN A 240 -21.90 20.55 11.38
C GLN A 240 -20.54 19.87 11.13
N ALA A 241 -20.31 18.69 11.71
CA ALA A 241 -19.07 17.95 11.52
C ALA A 241 -18.91 17.49 10.07
N SER A 242 -19.99 16.95 9.49
CA SER A 242 -20.08 16.57 8.07
C SER A 242 -19.81 17.77 7.15
N ALA A 243 -20.45 18.91 7.43
CA ALA A 243 -20.25 20.12 6.64
C ALA A 243 -18.79 20.63 6.69
N LYS A 244 -18.16 20.60 7.86
CA LYS A 244 -16.76 21.02 8.06
C LYS A 244 -15.75 20.05 7.44
N PHE A 245 -16.08 18.76 7.38
CA PHE A 245 -15.16 17.74 6.87
C PHE A 245 -15.20 17.58 5.34
N ARG A 246 -16.20 18.15 4.68
CA ARG A 246 -16.40 18.08 3.22
C ARG A 246 -15.11 18.28 2.42
N ASP A 247 -14.39 19.39 2.65
CA ASP A 247 -13.23 19.75 1.82
C ASP A 247 -12.05 18.80 2.05
N HIS A 248 -11.88 18.33 3.30
CA HIS A 248 -10.92 17.27 3.62
C HIS A 248 -11.30 15.96 2.91
N TYR A 249 -12.59 15.61 2.84
CA TYR A 249 -13.02 14.39 2.17
C TYR A 249 -12.85 14.48 0.64
N GLU A 250 -13.02 15.65 0.03
CA GLU A 250 -12.68 15.86 -1.38
C GLU A 250 -11.16 15.77 -1.64
N SER A 251 -10.33 16.25 -0.70
CA SER A 251 -8.88 16.05 -0.72
C SER A 251 -8.52 14.56 -0.73
N ILE A 252 -9.07 13.79 0.22
CA ILE A 252 -8.90 12.33 0.29
C ILE A 252 -9.35 11.64 -1.01
N ALA A 253 -10.46 12.09 -1.60
CA ALA A 253 -10.98 11.52 -2.84
C ALA A 253 -10.04 11.69 -4.03
N ARG A 254 -9.31 12.81 -4.10
CA ARG A 254 -8.27 13.04 -5.11
C ARG A 254 -7.04 12.17 -4.85
N ASP A 255 -6.58 12.10 -3.60
CA ASP A 255 -5.37 11.34 -3.25
C ASP A 255 -5.52 9.81 -3.42
N LEU A 256 -6.74 9.32 -3.26
CA LEU A 256 -7.09 7.90 -3.43
C LEU A 256 -7.44 7.54 -4.88
N GLU A 257 -7.47 8.50 -5.81
CA GLU A 257 -7.84 8.25 -7.20
C GLU A 257 -6.97 7.14 -7.84
N GLY A 258 -7.62 6.20 -8.51
CA GLY A 258 -6.97 5.02 -9.10
C GLY A 258 -6.59 3.91 -8.13
N LYS A 259 -6.70 4.11 -6.81
CA LYS A 259 -6.42 3.09 -5.78
C LYS A 259 -7.69 2.59 -5.11
N VAL A 260 -8.45 3.52 -4.51
CA VAL A 260 -9.69 3.25 -3.77
C VAL A 260 -10.72 4.26 -4.22
N ARG A 261 -11.93 3.81 -4.59
CA ARG A 261 -13.00 4.71 -5.01
C ARG A 261 -13.56 5.42 -3.80
N VAL A 262 -13.96 6.69 -3.95
CA VAL A 262 -14.53 7.45 -2.85
C VAL A 262 -15.98 7.79 -3.15
N GLY A 263 -16.85 7.56 -2.16
CA GLY A 263 -18.28 7.80 -2.30
C GLY A 263 -18.92 8.32 -1.03
N ALA A 264 -20.12 8.88 -1.15
CA ALA A 264 -20.83 9.42 -0.01
C ALA A 264 -22.34 9.12 -0.08
N VAL A 265 -22.91 8.76 1.06
CA VAL A 265 -24.33 8.47 1.25
C VAL A 265 -24.94 9.61 2.08
N ASN A 266 -25.91 10.31 1.49
CA ASN A 266 -26.70 11.31 2.20
C ASN A 266 -27.75 10.61 3.07
N CYS A 267 -27.57 10.65 4.40
CA CYS A 267 -28.46 9.97 5.33
C CYS A 267 -29.75 10.73 5.62
N ASP A 268 -29.84 12.02 5.32
CA ASP A 268 -31.12 12.74 5.35
C ASP A 268 -32.08 12.20 4.27
N LYS A 269 -31.52 11.81 3.10
CA LYS A 269 -32.28 11.22 1.98
C LYS A 269 -32.43 9.70 2.10
N HIS A 270 -31.53 9.03 2.79
CA HIS A 270 -31.44 7.56 2.84
C HIS A 270 -31.39 6.98 4.27
N ALA A 271 -32.12 7.58 5.20
CA ALA A 271 -32.10 7.24 6.63
C ALA A 271 -32.28 5.74 6.95
N ALA A 272 -33.20 5.04 6.26
CA ALA A 272 -33.40 3.60 6.46
C ALA A 272 -32.17 2.78 6.07
N PHE A 273 -31.46 3.19 5.01
CA PHE A 273 -30.25 2.51 4.56
C PHE A 273 -29.05 2.79 5.48
N CYS A 274 -28.92 4.01 6.01
CA CYS A 274 -27.86 4.35 6.96
C CYS A 274 -28.03 3.60 8.29
N ARG A 275 -29.26 3.55 8.84
CA ARG A 275 -29.56 2.75 10.03
C ARG A 275 -29.29 1.25 9.82
N ALA A 276 -29.75 0.69 8.70
CA ALA A 276 -29.44 -0.70 8.36
C ALA A 276 -27.93 -0.94 8.11
N SER A 277 -27.18 0.12 7.86
CA SER A 277 -25.72 0.08 7.72
C SER A 277 -24.98 0.24 9.06
N GLY A 278 -25.67 0.34 10.20
CA GLY A 278 -25.03 0.52 11.50
C GLY A 278 -24.42 1.91 11.68
N VAL A 279 -24.98 2.92 11.03
CA VAL A 279 -24.55 4.32 11.17
C VAL A 279 -25.47 5.01 12.17
N GLU A 280 -24.90 5.46 13.27
CA GLU A 280 -25.61 6.12 14.37
C GLU A 280 -25.24 7.61 14.49
N THR A 281 -24.00 7.96 14.13
CA THR A 281 -23.46 9.32 14.20
C THR A 281 -22.91 9.77 12.84
N TYR A 282 -22.78 11.07 12.66
CA TYR A 282 -22.28 11.66 11.42
C TYR A 282 -21.08 12.60 11.70
N PRO A 283 -20.13 12.69 10.74
CA PRO A 283 -19.95 11.78 9.61
C PRO A 283 -19.38 10.42 10.09
N THR A 284 -19.81 9.33 9.45
CA THR A 284 -19.23 7.99 9.67
C THR A 284 -18.56 7.52 8.39
N PHE A 285 -17.32 7.03 8.48
CA PHE A 285 -16.60 6.45 7.33
C PHE A 285 -16.61 4.94 7.39
N ALA A 286 -16.66 4.30 6.22
CA ALA A 286 -16.54 2.87 6.11
C ALA A 286 -15.74 2.47 4.87
N TYR A 287 -14.90 1.45 5.02
CA TYR A 287 -14.23 0.81 3.91
C TYR A 287 -15.06 -0.40 3.46
N VAL A 288 -15.34 -0.49 2.15
CA VAL A 288 -16.20 -1.52 1.55
C VAL A 288 -15.49 -2.27 0.44
N TRP A 289 -15.50 -3.60 0.54
CA TRP A 289 -14.95 -4.52 -0.46
C TRP A 289 -15.76 -5.82 -0.48
N GLU A 290 -16.17 -6.30 -1.67
CA GLU A 290 -16.96 -7.53 -1.84
C GLU A 290 -18.17 -7.64 -0.91
N GLY A 291 -18.82 -6.49 -0.64
CA GLY A 291 -19.97 -6.40 0.25
C GLY A 291 -19.63 -6.48 1.75
N HIS A 292 -18.37 -6.70 2.12
CA HIS A 292 -17.89 -6.53 3.49
C HIS A 292 -17.63 -5.06 3.77
N LYS A 293 -18.14 -4.58 4.91
CA LYS A 293 -18.00 -3.21 5.37
C LYS A 293 -17.27 -3.18 6.70
N THR A 294 -16.22 -2.37 6.80
CA THR A 294 -15.53 -2.07 8.05
C THR A 294 -15.75 -0.61 8.39
N ILE A 295 -16.26 -0.32 9.59
CA ILE A 295 -16.49 1.06 10.05
C ILE A 295 -15.19 1.63 10.61
N TYR A 296 -14.97 2.93 10.39
CA TYR A 296 -13.89 3.70 10.97
C TYR A 296 -14.25 4.15 12.40
N GLU A 297 -13.41 3.83 13.37
CA GLU A 297 -13.65 4.10 14.81
C GLU A 297 -12.70 5.18 15.39
N GLY A 298 -11.95 5.89 14.55
CA GLY A 298 -11.00 6.91 14.99
C GLY A 298 -11.58 8.33 15.05
N GLU A 299 -10.71 9.29 15.37
CA GLU A 299 -11.07 10.70 15.40
C GLU A 299 -11.37 11.26 14.01
N LEU A 300 -12.24 12.27 13.94
CA LEU A 300 -12.52 12.99 12.71
C LEU A 300 -11.31 13.83 12.29
N ASP A 301 -10.42 13.24 11.50
CA ASP A 301 -9.18 13.82 11.01
C ASP A 301 -8.88 13.31 9.58
N GLU A 302 -8.52 14.22 8.67
CA GLU A 302 -8.28 13.92 7.25
C GLU A 302 -7.30 12.76 7.07
N TYR A 303 -6.18 12.80 7.81
CA TYR A 303 -5.12 11.81 7.67
C TYR A 303 -5.55 10.45 8.19
N LEU A 304 -6.23 10.41 9.34
CA LEU A 304 -6.64 9.14 9.93
C LEU A 304 -7.68 8.42 9.05
N VAL A 305 -8.59 9.18 8.44
CA VAL A 305 -9.58 8.64 7.50
C VAL A 305 -8.92 8.16 6.21
N TYR A 306 -7.96 8.93 5.66
CA TYR A 306 -7.14 8.51 4.52
C TYR A 306 -6.37 7.21 4.81
N ASN A 307 -5.64 7.17 5.92
CA ASN A 307 -4.83 6.02 6.30
C ASN A 307 -5.69 4.78 6.53
N PHE A 308 -6.86 4.93 7.14
CA PHE A 308 -7.80 3.83 7.28
C PHE A 308 -8.11 3.16 5.93
N ALA A 309 -8.34 3.94 4.87
CA ALA A 309 -8.57 3.40 3.53
C ALA A 309 -7.32 2.70 2.97
N ILE A 310 -6.15 3.33 3.11
CA ILE A 310 -4.87 2.80 2.61
C ILE A 310 -4.47 1.51 3.32
N GLU A 311 -4.59 1.44 4.65
CA GLU A 311 -4.26 0.25 5.43
C GLU A 311 -5.13 -0.94 5.00
N LYS A 312 -6.44 -0.72 4.78
CA LYS A 312 -7.34 -1.77 4.29
C LYS A 312 -7.00 -2.19 2.87
N HIS A 313 -6.68 -1.25 1.99
CA HIS A 313 -6.22 -1.53 0.63
C HIS A 313 -4.95 -2.38 0.64
N ILE A 314 -3.94 -2.00 1.41
CA ILE A 314 -2.66 -2.71 1.53
C ILE A 314 -2.88 -4.11 2.12
N ALA A 315 -3.65 -4.23 3.21
CA ALA A 315 -3.96 -5.52 3.83
C ALA A 315 -4.66 -6.50 2.86
N ARG A 316 -5.49 -5.99 1.95
CA ARG A 316 -6.11 -6.79 0.89
C ARG A 316 -5.04 -7.27 -0.11
N LEU A 317 -4.20 -6.37 -0.60
CA LEU A 317 -3.11 -6.72 -1.53
C LEU A 317 -2.18 -7.79 -0.94
N HIS A 318 -1.88 -7.70 0.36
CA HIS A 318 -1.12 -8.74 1.06
C HIS A 318 -1.84 -10.09 1.07
N ARG A 319 -3.13 -10.12 1.44
CA ARG A 319 -3.93 -11.36 1.41
C ARG A 319 -3.99 -12.00 0.01
N MET A 320 -4.12 -11.18 -1.03
CA MET A 320 -4.11 -11.66 -2.42
C MET A 320 -2.75 -12.21 -2.85
N ARG A 321 -1.67 -11.62 -2.34
CA ARG A 321 -0.30 -12.12 -2.56
C ARG A 321 -0.07 -13.44 -1.83
N GLU A 322 -0.54 -13.57 -0.59
CA GLU A 322 -0.39 -14.78 0.22
C GLU A 322 -1.21 -15.96 -0.33
N SER A 323 -2.45 -15.69 -0.77
CA SER A 323 -3.34 -16.68 -1.39
C SER A 323 -2.94 -17.08 -2.82
N GLY A 324 -1.97 -16.38 -3.43
CA GLY A 324 -1.56 -16.61 -4.81
C GLY A 324 -2.54 -16.09 -5.87
N GLU A 325 -3.59 -15.35 -5.47
CA GLU A 325 -4.54 -14.75 -6.42
C GLU A 325 -3.93 -13.64 -7.26
N LEU A 326 -2.93 -12.92 -6.71
CA LEU A 326 -2.20 -11.89 -7.46
C LEU A 326 -1.46 -12.48 -8.69
N GLU A 327 -1.00 -13.74 -8.59
CA GLU A 327 -0.36 -14.46 -9.69
C GLU A 327 -1.36 -14.79 -10.82
N LYS A 328 -2.64 -15.04 -10.48
CA LYS A 328 -3.72 -15.25 -11.46
C LYS A 328 -4.08 -13.96 -12.22
N LEU A 329 -4.01 -12.80 -11.57
CA LEU A 329 -4.25 -11.50 -12.21
C LEU A 329 -3.12 -11.10 -13.18
N HIS A 330 -1.92 -11.63 -12.97
CA HIS A 330 -0.77 -11.37 -13.81
C HIS A 330 -0.69 -12.23 -15.08
N ALA A 331 -1.53 -13.26 -15.19
CA ALA A 331 -1.60 -14.20 -16.32
C ALA A 331 -1.98 -13.57 -17.69
N GLY A 332 -2.07 -12.24 -17.77
CA GLY A 332 -2.32 -11.50 -19.01
C GLY A 332 -1.35 -10.35 -19.30
N ASN A 333 -0.32 -10.12 -18.47
CA ASN A 333 0.59 -8.97 -18.62
C ASN A 333 2.05 -9.26 -18.20
N GLU A 334 2.50 -10.51 -18.37
CA GLU A 334 3.81 -11.02 -17.96
C GLU A 334 5.00 -10.21 -18.54
N ALA A 335 4.85 -9.62 -19.73
CA ALA A 335 5.85 -8.75 -20.35
C ALA A 335 6.09 -7.44 -19.57
N LYS A 336 5.04 -6.86 -18.95
CA LYS A 336 5.14 -5.64 -18.14
C LYS A 336 5.80 -5.92 -16.78
N LEU A 337 5.63 -7.13 -16.26
CA LEU A 337 6.24 -7.55 -15.00
C LEU A 337 7.76 -7.51 -15.07
N CYS A 338 8.38 -8.11 -16.08
CA CYS A 338 9.83 -8.18 -16.18
C CYS A 338 10.50 -6.90 -16.74
N ASN A 339 9.74 -5.82 -17.00
CA ASN A 339 10.24 -4.59 -17.62
C ASN A 339 10.99 -4.86 -18.95
N VAL A 340 10.44 -5.74 -19.78
CA VAL A 340 11.05 -6.17 -21.06
C VAL A 340 10.21 -5.69 -22.24
N GLY A 341 10.86 -5.20 -23.30
CA GLY A 341 10.21 -4.86 -24.57
C GLY A 341 9.75 -3.41 -24.70
N LYS A 342 8.74 -3.15 -25.54
CA LYS A 342 8.30 -1.78 -25.89
C LYS A 342 7.71 -0.99 -24.71
N LEU A 343 7.25 -1.70 -23.68
CA LEU A 343 6.69 -1.14 -22.45
C LEU A 343 7.72 -1.00 -21.33
N ALA A 344 9.01 -1.26 -21.61
CA ALA A 344 10.06 -1.16 -20.62
C ALA A 344 10.35 0.31 -20.28
N THR A 345 10.32 0.65 -19.00
CA THR A 345 10.77 1.94 -18.47
C THR A 345 12.30 1.92 -18.33
N PRO A 346 13.06 2.76 -19.04
CA PRO A 346 14.53 2.70 -19.07
C PRO A 346 15.22 2.98 -17.72
N SER A 347 14.57 3.76 -16.85
CA SER A 347 15.07 4.11 -15.52
C SER A 347 14.87 3.00 -14.48
N ALA A 348 13.91 2.10 -14.68
CA ALA A 348 13.58 1.06 -13.70
C ALA A 348 14.55 -0.12 -13.74
N SER A 349 15.05 -0.52 -12.57
CA SER A 349 15.78 -1.77 -12.40
C SER A 349 14.82 -2.89 -12.01
N SER A 350 14.99 -4.08 -12.57
CA SER A 350 14.15 -5.24 -12.20
C SER A 350 14.95 -6.53 -12.26
N LEU A 351 14.61 -7.47 -11.38
CA LEU A 351 15.04 -8.86 -11.43
C LEU A 351 13.78 -9.71 -11.61
N CYS A 352 13.75 -10.51 -12.68
CA CYS A 352 12.61 -11.34 -13.03
C CYS A 352 13.01 -12.80 -13.16
N ALA A 353 12.27 -13.68 -12.50
CA ALA A 353 12.28 -15.12 -12.69
C ALA A 353 11.15 -15.49 -13.65
N VAL A 354 11.49 -15.99 -14.83
CA VAL A 354 10.53 -16.42 -15.85
C VAL A 354 10.57 -17.93 -15.93
N PHE A 355 9.57 -18.58 -15.35
CA PHE A 355 9.37 -20.02 -15.47
C PHE A 355 8.76 -20.33 -16.83
N VAL A 356 9.48 -21.09 -17.63
CA VAL A 356 9.05 -21.57 -18.93
C VAL A 356 8.45 -22.95 -18.72
N VAL A 357 7.17 -23.11 -19.04
CA VAL A 357 6.45 -24.38 -18.89
C VAL A 357 6.04 -24.95 -20.25
N SER A 358 5.94 -26.27 -20.29
CA SER A 358 5.52 -27.06 -21.44
C SER A 358 4.06 -26.80 -21.79
N ALA A 359 3.72 -26.99 -23.06
CA ALA A 359 2.36 -26.89 -23.59
C ALA A 359 1.60 -28.23 -23.51
N ASP A 360 2.31 -29.32 -23.19
CA ASP A 360 1.69 -30.61 -22.89
C ASP A 360 0.91 -30.51 -21.58
N LYS A 361 -0.40 -30.76 -21.60
CA LYS A 361 -1.27 -30.57 -20.43
C LYS A 361 -0.84 -31.39 -19.20
N LYS A 362 -0.31 -32.60 -19.38
CA LYS A 362 0.08 -33.48 -18.28
C LYS A 362 1.40 -33.03 -17.65
N LEU A 363 2.34 -32.58 -18.46
CA LEU A 363 3.62 -32.03 -17.98
C LEU A 363 3.42 -30.63 -17.41
N HIS A 364 2.64 -29.78 -18.08
CA HIS A 364 2.33 -28.42 -17.68
C HIS A 364 1.83 -28.34 -16.23
N ALA A 365 0.86 -29.17 -15.85
CA ALA A 365 0.32 -29.16 -14.48
C ALA A 365 1.39 -29.52 -13.43
N LYS A 366 2.29 -30.46 -13.74
CA LYS A 366 3.38 -30.86 -12.85
C LYS A 366 4.45 -29.77 -12.75
N GLU A 367 4.88 -29.23 -13.89
CA GLU A 367 5.88 -28.17 -13.98
C GLU A 367 5.38 -26.88 -13.32
N MET A 368 4.12 -26.49 -13.55
CA MET A 368 3.50 -25.34 -12.90
C MET A 368 3.45 -25.52 -11.39
N LYS A 369 3.15 -26.73 -10.89
CA LYS A 369 3.17 -27.01 -9.45
C LYS A 369 4.57 -26.79 -8.86
N VAL A 370 5.61 -27.32 -9.51
CA VAL A 370 7.01 -27.11 -9.10
C VAL A 370 7.36 -25.63 -9.14
N ALA A 371 7.04 -24.93 -10.23
CA ALA A 371 7.34 -23.52 -10.41
C ALA A 371 6.63 -22.64 -9.36
N GLN A 372 5.39 -22.94 -9.01
CA GLN A 372 4.63 -22.26 -7.95
C GLN A 372 5.22 -22.52 -6.57
N GLU A 373 5.63 -23.74 -6.27
CA GLU A 373 6.27 -24.08 -5.00
C GLU A 373 7.60 -23.35 -4.83
N VAL A 374 8.41 -23.29 -5.88
CA VAL A 374 9.65 -22.52 -5.89
C VAL A 374 9.34 -21.03 -5.72
N ALA A 375 8.43 -20.47 -6.52
CA ALA A 375 8.04 -19.05 -6.43
C ALA A 375 7.54 -18.68 -5.03
N ALA A 376 6.81 -19.58 -4.36
CA ALA A 376 6.32 -19.38 -3.00
C ALA A 376 7.46 -19.14 -2.01
N LYS A 377 8.59 -19.86 -2.12
CA LYS A 377 9.77 -19.69 -1.27
C LYS A 377 10.40 -18.29 -1.40
N PHE A 378 10.32 -17.67 -2.57
CA PHE A 378 10.90 -16.34 -2.83
C PHE A 378 9.86 -15.21 -2.78
N ARG A 379 8.65 -15.47 -2.28
CA ARG A 379 7.60 -14.45 -2.17
C ARG A 379 8.04 -13.22 -1.39
N GLN A 380 8.89 -13.36 -0.37
CA GLN A 380 9.35 -12.24 0.45
C GLN A 380 10.62 -11.57 -0.08
N SER A 381 11.24 -12.11 -1.15
CA SER A 381 12.47 -11.57 -1.73
C SER A 381 12.19 -10.22 -2.39
N LYS A 382 12.61 -9.13 -1.76
CA LYS A 382 12.42 -7.77 -2.28
C LYS A 382 13.09 -7.63 -3.66
N GLY A 383 12.32 -7.15 -4.63
CA GLY A 383 12.81 -6.84 -5.99
C GLY A 383 12.85 -8.03 -6.96
N LEU A 384 12.53 -9.25 -6.52
CA LEU A 384 12.31 -10.38 -7.42
C LEU A 384 10.84 -10.39 -7.89
N LYS A 385 10.65 -10.39 -9.20
CA LYS A 385 9.35 -10.62 -9.83
C LYS A 385 9.32 -12.01 -10.42
N VAL A 386 8.15 -12.64 -10.42
CA VAL A 386 7.96 -13.98 -10.99
C VAL A 386 6.94 -13.89 -12.12
N ALA A 387 7.22 -14.58 -13.22
CA ALA A 387 6.32 -14.77 -14.36
C ALA A 387 6.36 -16.23 -14.81
N TYR A 388 5.25 -16.70 -15.39
CA TYR A 388 5.11 -18.04 -15.96
C TYR A 388 4.81 -17.87 -17.43
N VAL A 389 5.53 -18.53 -18.32
CA VAL A 389 5.33 -18.40 -19.76
C VAL A 389 5.17 -19.77 -20.38
N ASP A 390 4.16 -19.91 -21.25
CA ASP A 390 4.01 -21.11 -22.06
C ASP A 390 5.03 -21.06 -23.21
N TRP A 391 5.83 -22.12 -23.32
CA TRP A 391 6.83 -22.26 -24.38
C TRP A 391 6.24 -22.08 -25.78
N LYS A 392 5.04 -22.62 -26.05
CA LYS A 392 4.40 -22.59 -27.37
C LYS A 392 3.99 -21.17 -27.76
N THR A 393 3.51 -20.36 -26.82
CA THR A 393 3.07 -18.99 -27.11
C THR A 393 4.24 -18.02 -27.18
N GLN A 394 5.30 -18.25 -26.39
CA GLN A 394 6.45 -17.34 -26.24
C GLN A 394 7.75 -17.84 -26.90
N GLN A 395 7.68 -18.88 -27.73
CA GLN A 395 8.83 -19.60 -28.29
C GLN A 395 9.92 -18.69 -28.88
N ARG A 396 9.54 -17.64 -29.61
CA ARG A 396 10.48 -16.72 -30.26
C ARG A 396 11.32 -15.93 -29.24
N ALA A 397 10.68 -15.43 -28.17
CA ALA A 397 11.35 -14.67 -27.13
C ALA A 397 12.22 -15.58 -26.26
N VAL A 398 11.65 -16.72 -25.85
CA VAL A 398 12.33 -17.71 -25.01
C VAL A 398 13.56 -18.28 -25.71
N ARG A 399 13.47 -18.69 -26.98
CA ARG A 399 14.63 -19.20 -27.74
C ARG A 399 15.76 -18.18 -27.82
N LYS A 400 15.45 -16.93 -28.19
CA LYS A 400 16.46 -15.87 -28.27
C LYS A 400 17.20 -15.69 -26.94
N LEU A 401 16.45 -15.67 -25.83
CA LEU A 401 17.01 -15.53 -24.50
C LEU A 401 17.87 -16.74 -24.10
N LEU A 402 17.41 -17.95 -24.36
CA LEU A 402 18.16 -19.18 -24.07
C LEU A 402 19.43 -19.29 -24.91
N GLU A 403 19.37 -18.99 -26.20
CA GLU A 403 20.53 -18.95 -27.09
C GLU A 403 21.56 -17.93 -26.61
N THR A 404 21.10 -16.75 -26.17
CA THR A 404 21.98 -15.72 -25.59
C THR A 404 22.61 -16.19 -24.28
N ALA A 405 21.83 -16.81 -23.39
CA ALA A 405 22.29 -17.25 -22.08
C ALA A 405 23.28 -18.42 -22.16
N THR A 406 23.08 -19.33 -23.12
CA THR A 406 23.87 -20.57 -23.26
C THR A 406 24.97 -20.48 -24.32
N GLY A 407 24.93 -19.49 -25.20
CA GLY A 407 25.84 -19.38 -26.35
C GLY A 407 25.67 -20.49 -27.40
N SER A 408 24.60 -21.29 -27.32
CA SER A 408 24.36 -22.44 -28.21
C SER A 408 22.92 -22.49 -28.72
N SER A 409 22.77 -22.58 -30.04
CA SER A 409 21.47 -22.81 -30.70
C SER A 409 21.11 -24.30 -30.80
N LYS A 410 22.05 -25.21 -30.51
CA LYS A 410 21.86 -26.65 -30.72
C LYS A 410 20.94 -27.33 -29.69
N HIS A 411 20.80 -26.76 -28.49
CA HIS A 411 20.10 -27.41 -27.37
C HIS A 411 18.60 -27.08 -27.24
N HIS A 412 18.07 -26.10 -27.98
CA HIS A 412 16.73 -25.54 -27.74
C HIS A 412 15.69 -25.89 -28.83
N LYS A 413 15.93 -26.97 -29.57
CA LYS A 413 15.01 -27.46 -30.61
C LYS A 413 13.79 -28.17 -30.03
N LYS A 414 13.94 -28.82 -28.87
CA LYS A 414 12.88 -29.54 -28.16
C LYS A 414 12.26 -28.63 -27.08
N GLN A 415 10.96 -28.80 -26.85
CA GLN A 415 10.23 -28.08 -25.80
C GLN A 415 10.62 -28.68 -24.44
N GLU A 416 11.32 -27.90 -23.63
CA GLU A 416 11.76 -28.31 -22.29
C GLU A 416 11.37 -27.22 -21.27
N PRO A 417 10.94 -27.60 -20.06
CA PRO A 417 10.69 -26.64 -19.00
C PRO A 417 12.02 -26.01 -18.57
N GLY A 418 11.96 -24.75 -18.17
CA GLY A 418 13.17 -24.01 -17.84
C GLY A 418 12.90 -22.80 -16.98
N LEU A 419 13.97 -22.19 -16.47
CA LEU A 419 13.88 -20.97 -15.68
C LEU A 419 14.88 -19.97 -16.25
N LEU A 420 14.36 -18.85 -16.72
CA LEU A 420 15.14 -17.71 -17.19
C LEU A 420 15.20 -16.64 -16.10
N ILE A 421 16.39 -16.12 -15.86
CA ILE A 421 16.61 -14.99 -14.95
C ILE A 421 16.92 -13.77 -15.80
N ILE A 422 16.02 -12.80 -15.79
CA ILE A 422 16.15 -11.56 -16.55
C ILE A 422 16.44 -10.41 -15.59
N ARG A 423 17.55 -9.71 -15.80
CA ARG A 423 17.92 -8.51 -15.05
C ARG A 423 17.95 -7.30 -15.97
N THR A 424 17.12 -6.31 -15.68
CA THR A 424 17.14 -5.02 -16.40
C THR A 424 17.75 -3.96 -15.51
N LYS A 425 18.73 -3.20 -16.01
CA LYS A 425 19.31 -2.06 -15.28
C LYS A 425 19.72 -0.97 -16.27
N ARG A 426 19.20 0.25 -16.11
CA ARG A 426 19.48 1.42 -16.98
C ARG A 426 19.28 1.09 -18.47
N GLY A 427 18.13 0.50 -18.80
CA GLY A 427 17.80 0.06 -20.17
C GLY A 427 18.59 -1.14 -20.72
N LYS A 428 19.61 -1.65 -20.00
CA LYS A 428 20.36 -2.84 -20.41
C LYS A 428 19.70 -4.10 -19.86
N THR A 429 19.45 -5.08 -20.73
CA THR A 429 18.89 -6.38 -20.37
C THR A 429 19.99 -7.43 -20.32
N ARG A 430 20.06 -8.18 -19.23
CA ARG A 430 20.93 -9.34 -19.07
C ARG A 430 20.10 -10.56 -18.75
N VAL A 431 20.54 -11.71 -19.22
CA VAL A 431 19.84 -12.98 -19.03
C VAL A 431 20.80 -14.05 -18.51
N ALA A 432 20.30 -14.88 -17.61
CA ALA A 432 20.86 -16.17 -17.28
C ALA A 432 19.76 -17.24 -17.40
N THR A 433 20.15 -18.49 -17.45
CA THR A 433 19.22 -19.61 -17.43
C THR A 433 19.62 -20.60 -16.36
N HIS A 434 18.63 -21.27 -15.79
CA HIS A 434 18.86 -22.55 -15.13
C HIS A 434 19.53 -23.50 -16.13
N PRO A 435 20.59 -24.25 -15.73
CA PRO A 435 21.31 -25.11 -16.65
C PRO A 435 20.36 -26.11 -17.32
N PRO A 436 20.33 -26.20 -18.67
CA PRO A 436 19.41 -27.11 -19.36
C PRO A 436 19.63 -28.60 -19.03
N SER A 437 20.85 -28.96 -18.60
CA SER A 437 21.19 -30.32 -18.18
C SER A 437 20.77 -30.65 -16.74
N SER A 438 20.27 -29.67 -15.98
CA SER A 438 19.86 -29.84 -14.59
C SER A 438 18.37 -30.13 -14.49
N GLU A 439 17.97 -30.83 -13.43
CA GLU A 439 16.58 -31.22 -13.22
C GLU A 439 15.68 -30.01 -12.96
N PHE A 440 14.48 -30.04 -13.54
CA PHE A 440 13.39 -29.09 -13.25
C PHE A 440 12.68 -29.48 -11.93
N SER A 441 13.43 -29.44 -10.83
CA SER A 441 12.96 -29.79 -9.49
C SER A 441 13.00 -28.57 -8.56
N VAL A 442 12.26 -28.66 -7.46
CA VAL A 442 12.15 -27.55 -6.49
C VAL A 442 13.52 -27.12 -5.98
N ASP A 443 14.37 -28.06 -5.58
CA ASP A 443 15.69 -27.76 -4.98
C ASP A 443 16.66 -27.16 -6.00
N SER A 444 16.70 -27.71 -7.20
CA SER A 444 17.57 -27.27 -8.30
C SER A 444 17.23 -25.84 -8.76
N LEU A 445 15.93 -25.55 -8.88
CA LEU A 445 15.43 -24.23 -9.26
C LEU A 445 15.61 -23.21 -8.12
N SER A 446 15.35 -23.60 -6.86
CA SER A 446 15.60 -22.77 -5.68
C SER A 446 17.06 -22.34 -5.58
N ALA A 447 18.01 -23.27 -5.73
CA ALA A 447 19.44 -22.96 -5.71
C ALA A 447 19.85 -21.97 -6.82
N THR A 448 19.16 -22.00 -7.95
CA THR A 448 19.40 -21.03 -9.04
C THR A 448 18.84 -19.65 -8.71
N LEU A 449 17.66 -19.58 -8.10
CA LEU A 449 17.07 -18.32 -7.66
C LEU A 449 17.81 -17.68 -6.49
N GLU A 450 18.29 -18.47 -5.52
CA GLU A 450 19.14 -17.97 -4.44
C GLU A 450 20.38 -17.26 -4.98
N ARG A 451 21.08 -17.88 -5.93
CA ARG A 451 22.22 -17.25 -6.62
C ARG A 451 21.81 -16.00 -7.39
N ALA A 452 20.65 -16.01 -8.05
CA ALA A 452 20.15 -14.85 -8.78
C ALA A 452 19.86 -13.65 -7.86
N VAL A 453 19.21 -13.91 -6.73
CA VAL A 453 18.85 -12.91 -5.71
C VAL A 453 20.11 -12.41 -5.00
N GLY A 454 21.04 -13.30 -4.68
CA GLY A 454 22.35 -12.97 -4.09
C GLY A 454 23.27 -12.19 -5.04
N GLY A 455 23.02 -12.28 -6.35
CA GLY A 455 23.80 -11.59 -7.38
C GLY A 455 25.00 -12.38 -7.92
N ASP A 456 25.16 -13.63 -7.49
CA ASP A 456 26.26 -14.54 -7.86
C ASP A 456 25.98 -15.33 -9.13
N LEU A 457 24.79 -15.20 -9.71
CA LEU A 457 24.45 -15.87 -10.97
C LEU A 457 25.10 -15.14 -12.16
N PRO A 458 25.95 -15.80 -12.97
CA PRO A 458 26.55 -15.19 -14.15
C PRO A 458 25.47 -14.89 -15.18
N VAL A 459 25.43 -13.64 -15.66
CA VAL A 459 24.43 -13.14 -16.61
C VAL A 459 25.11 -12.62 -17.88
N VAL A 460 24.48 -12.88 -19.03
CA VAL A 460 24.96 -12.46 -20.36
C VAL A 460 24.13 -11.29 -20.87
N THR A 461 24.74 -10.32 -21.54
CA THR A 461 24.01 -9.16 -22.10
C THR A 461 23.23 -9.56 -23.34
N VAL A 462 21.95 -9.20 -23.40
CA VAL A 462 21.09 -9.46 -24.56
C VAL A 462 21.23 -8.33 -25.59
N THR A 463 21.51 -8.71 -26.84
CA THR A 463 21.57 -7.76 -27.96
C THR A 463 20.21 -7.66 -28.69
N GLY A 464 19.79 -6.42 -28.94
CA GLY A 464 18.49 -6.12 -29.55
C GLY A 464 17.29 -6.36 -28.64
N PRO A 465 16.09 -5.94 -29.06
CA PRO A 465 14.90 -6.01 -28.22
C PRO A 465 14.45 -7.46 -27.98
N VAL A 466 13.83 -7.69 -26.82
CA VAL A 466 13.14 -8.92 -26.45
C VAL A 466 11.68 -8.54 -26.22
N HIS A 467 10.76 -9.32 -26.80
CA HIS A 467 9.33 -9.04 -26.72
C HIS A 467 8.61 -10.34 -26.36
N PHE A 468 8.19 -10.45 -25.12
CA PHE A 468 7.16 -11.41 -24.73
C PHE A 468 5.81 -10.86 -25.21
N ARG A 469 4.98 -11.74 -25.77
CA ARG A 469 3.61 -11.43 -26.22
C ARG A 469 2.64 -11.40 -25.05
#